data_AF-A0A7K0V0K3-F1
#
_entry.id   AF-A0A7K0V0K3-F1
#
_cell.length_a   1.000
_cell.length_b   1.000
_cell.length_c   1.000
_cell.angle_alpha   90.00
_cell.angle_beta   90.00
_cell.angle_gamma   90.00
#
_symmetry.space_group_name_H-M   'P 1'
#
loop_
_entity.id
_entity.type
_entity.pdbx_description
1 polymer ?
#
loop_
_entity_poly.entity_id
_entity_poly.type
_entity_poly.pdbx_seq_one_letter_code
_entity_poly.pdbx_strand_id
1 'polypeptide(L)'
;MAITPPTAPGWHPDPWGTADMRYFDGSAWGIVTRPNSSADRSAPSEGSGVADVTPEASAPNPTDGVTAGANSDALPPAAWYADPGGSGGLRWWDGERWTEHVSIPADTRPGVTSQGAPVDPAFMHAKAASTGRLVRTLLIFAGPALAISIISHAFQMRWLAENLDAVWRDAEAGRPFTIPVSASGGSFLAAFSQVGLLLCLVTGIYFLVWLGQSGRVAKSLGFALRRSPWLGAWSLAIPVVLWWWPYRATLDLLPESDENKSSVIRWWLPWIGTSIAQAAVVVAAFAAMPDIAISVIAAAGAICALLAAVKARSVIADVETAHAELVRKPVN
;
A
#
# COMPACT_ATOMS: atom_id res chain seq x y z
N MET A 1 30.83 -0.56 -4.06
CA MET A 1 31.68 -1.68 -4.51
C MET A 1 30.74 -2.73 -5.08
N ALA A 2 30.77 -2.99 -6.40
CA ALA A 2 29.87 -3.98 -7.00
C ALA A 2 30.43 -5.37 -6.68
N ILE A 3 29.70 -6.17 -5.91
CA ILE A 3 30.09 -7.54 -5.55
C ILE A 3 29.71 -8.42 -6.74
N THR A 4 30.72 -9.01 -7.38
CA THR A 4 30.50 -9.93 -8.50
C THR A 4 29.78 -11.17 -7.98
N PRO A 5 28.57 -11.49 -8.47
CA PRO A 5 27.87 -12.68 -8.01
C PRO A 5 28.60 -13.95 -8.49
N PRO A 6 28.60 -15.02 -7.68
CA PRO A 6 29.16 -16.30 -8.09
C PRO A 6 28.39 -16.87 -9.29
N THR A 7 29.06 -17.66 -10.12
CA THR A 7 28.45 -18.21 -11.36
C THR A 7 27.77 -19.56 -11.15
N ALA A 8 27.98 -20.20 -10.00
CA ALA A 8 27.43 -21.52 -9.68
C ALA A 8 26.48 -21.44 -8.47
N PRO A 9 25.31 -22.12 -8.53
CA PRO A 9 24.43 -22.24 -7.39
C PRO A 9 25.13 -22.96 -6.24
N GLY A 10 24.96 -22.47 -5.02
CA GLY A 10 25.64 -23.02 -3.86
C GLY A 10 25.69 -22.05 -2.68
N TRP A 11 26.38 -22.48 -1.63
CA TRP A 11 26.61 -21.66 -0.45
C TRP A 11 27.87 -20.83 -0.64
N HIS A 12 27.72 -19.51 -0.52
CA HIS A 12 28.83 -18.55 -0.66
C HIS A 12 28.86 -17.62 0.54
N PRO A 13 30.01 -16.96 0.82
CA PRO A 13 30.10 -15.92 1.85
C PRO A 13 29.03 -14.85 1.63
N ASP A 14 28.35 -14.44 2.71
CA ASP A 14 27.26 -13.46 2.59
C ASP A 14 27.79 -12.12 2.07
N PRO A 15 27.34 -11.63 0.91
CA PRO A 15 27.82 -10.39 0.31
C PRO A 15 27.51 -9.16 1.17
N TRP A 16 26.55 -9.27 2.10
CA TRP A 16 26.12 -8.19 2.98
C TRP A 16 26.69 -8.30 4.40
N GLY A 17 27.47 -9.35 4.71
CA GLY A 17 28.09 -9.55 6.02
C GLY A 17 27.10 -9.72 7.18
N THR A 18 25.85 -10.10 6.89
CA THR A 18 24.80 -10.32 7.90
C THR A 18 24.82 -11.73 8.49
N ALA A 19 25.48 -12.67 7.82
CA ALA A 19 25.70 -14.04 8.26
C ALA A 19 26.99 -14.61 7.63
N ASP A 20 27.43 -15.79 8.07
CA ASP A 20 28.66 -16.40 7.52
C ASP A 20 28.47 -16.83 6.05
N MET A 21 27.35 -17.50 5.74
CA MET A 21 27.07 -18.03 4.41
C MET A 21 25.63 -17.74 3.98
N ARG A 22 25.44 -17.40 2.70
CA ARG A 22 24.14 -17.20 2.05
C ARG A 22 24.06 -18.05 0.79
N TYR A 23 22.88 -18.61 0.52
CA TYR A 23 22.67 -19.43 -0.67
C TYR A 23 22.48 -18.56 -1.92
N PHE A 24 23.19 -18.88 -3.00
CA PHE A 24 23.00 -18.30 -4.32
C PHE A 24 22.38 -19.36 -5.24
N ASP A 25 21.32 -19.01 -5.97
CA ASP A 25 20.56 -19.97 -6.80
C ASP A 25 21.01 -20.04 -8.27
N GLY A 26 22.07 -19.32 -8.63
CA GLY A 26 22.54 -19.18 -10.01
C GLY A 26 22.10 -17.86 -10.67
N SER A 27 21.14 -17.15 -10.08
CA SER A 27 20.60 -15.88 -10.59
C SER A 27 20.46 -14.80 -9.52
N ALA A 28 20.16 -15.17 -8.28
CA ALA A 28 19.93 -14.28 -7.15
C ALA A 28 20.39 -14.89 -5.82
N TRP A 29 20.60 -14.02 -4.84
CA TRP A 29 20.87 -14.41 -3.46
C TRP A 29 19.56 -14.72 -2.73
N GLY A 30 19.51 -15.88 -2.07
CA GLY A 30 18.37 -16.33 -1.29
C GLY A 30 18.28 -15.68 0.10
N ILE A 31 17.11 -15.78 0.72
CA ILE A 31 16.84 -15.25 2.07
C ILE A 31 17.47 -16.15 3.16
N VAL A 32 17.74 -17.42 2.84
CA VAL A 32 18.28 -18.41 3.78
C VAL A 32 19.78 -18.17 4.04
N THR A 33 20.15 -18.16 5.31
CA THR A 33 21.53 -18.02 5.79
C THR A 33 21.91 -19.21 6.68
N ARG A 34 23.22 -19.51 6.78
CA ARG A 34 23.74 -20.51 7.73
C ARG A 34 25.09 -20.08 8.31
N PRO A 35 25.43 -20.50 9.54
CA PRO A 35 26.79 -20.37 10.07
C PRO A 35 27.77 -21.30 9.33
N ASN A 36 29.05 -20.91 9.25
CA ASN A 36 30.07 -21.69 8.56
C ASN A 36 30.61 -22.81 9.48
N SER A 37 30.12 -24.03 9.26
CA SER A 37 30.51 -25.23 10.04
C SER A 37 31.97 -25.66 9.90
N SER A 38 32.78 -24.97 9.10
CA SER A 38 34.23 -25.19 9.02
C SER A 38 35.05 -24.37 10.02
N ALA A 39 34.46 -23.36 10.67
CA ALA A 39 35.16 -22.48 11.61
C ALA A 39 35.21 -23.01 13.07
N ASP A 40 34.44 -24.06 13.39
CA ASP A 40 34.24 -24.52 14.77
C ASP A 40 35.08 -25.76 15.17
N ARG A 41 36.19 -26.00 14.48
CA ARG A 41 37.20 -27.01 14.87
C ARG A 41 38.54 -26.35 15.20
N SER A 42 38.58 -25.65 16.33
CA SER A 42 39.81 -25.31 17.05
C SER A 42 39.45 -25.10 18.54
N ALA A 43 39.73 -26.13 19.34
CA ALA A 43 39.45 -26.22 20.79
C ALA A 43 40.45 -25.38 21.65
N PRO A 44 40.34 -25.31 23.00
CA PRO A 44 40.70 -26.46 23.85
C PRO A 44 40.00 -26.66 25.22
N SER A 45 40.05 -27.94 25.64
CA SER A 45 40.25 -28.55 26.98
C SER A 45 39.27 -28.37 28.15
N GLU A 46 38.71 -29.50 28.61
CA GLU A 46 38.67 -30.11 29.97
C GLU A 46 37.48 -31.10 30.00
N GLY A 47 37.50 -32.34 30.51
CA GLY A 47 38.44 -33.17 31.24
C GLY A 47 37.80 -34.56 31.48
N SER A 48 38.66 -35.58 31.61
CA SER A 48 38.48 -36.82 32.38
C SER A 48 37.51 -37.93 31.92
N GLY A 49 38.08 -39.12 31.65
CA GLY A 49 37.46 -40.39 32.05
C GLY A 49 37.51 -41.58 31.07
N VAL A 50 38.61 -42.36 31.07
CA VAL A 50 38.70 -43.85 31.22
C VAL A 50 37.79 -44.73 30.32
N ALA A 51 38.16 -45.80 29.60
CA ALA A 51 39.31 -46.73 29.48
C ALA A 51 39.20 -47.38 28.07
N ASP A 52 40.31 -47.56 27.33
CA ASP A 52 41.05 -48.83 27.16
C ASP A 52 40.22 -50.02 26.59
N VAL A 53 40.49 -50.42 25.33
CA VAL A 53 40.98 -51.75 24.91
C VAL A 53 41.24 -51.72 23.39
N THR A 54 42.50 -51.92 22.99
CA THR A 54 42.88 -52.57 21.72
C THR A 54 43.63 -53.85 22.13
N PRO A 55 43.56 -54.98 21.39
CA PRO A 55 44.31 -55.18 20.14
C PRO A 55 43.47 -56.03 19.15
N GLU A 56 43.85 -56.50 17.96
CA GLU A 56 45.14 -56.86 17.39
C GLU A 56 44.95 -57.13 15.88
N ALA A 57 46.08 -57.19 15.17
CA ALA A 57 46.25 -57.35 13.74
C ALA A 57 45.74 -58.68 13.15
N SER A 58 45.49 -58.70 11.83
CA SER A 58 46.08 -59.69 10.90
C SER A 58 45.69 -59.41 9.44
N ALA A 59 46.70 -59.21 8.61
CA ALA A 59 46.68 -59.53 7.17
C ALA A 59 47.65 -60.71 6.98
N PRO A 60 47.41 -61.65 6.03
CA PRO A 60 48.00 -61.46 4.69
C PRO A 60 47.19 -62.05 3.48
N ASN A 61 47.19 -61.30 2.36
CA ASN A 61 47.55 -61.62 0.95
C ASN A 61 47.26 -63.02 0.28
N PRO A 62 47.37 -63.17 -1.07
CA PRO A 62 46.59 -62.65 -2.23
C PRO A 62 46.08 -63.79 -3.19
N THR A 63 45.64 -63.42 -4.42
CA THR A 63 45.29 -64.24 -5.62
C THR A 63 43.92 -64.95 -5.58
N ASP A 64 43.03 -64.94 -6.58
CA ASP A 64 42.96 -64.38 -7.94
C ASP A 64 41.48 -64.37 -8.39
N GLY A 65 41.11 -63.47 -9.33
CA GLY A 65 40.20 -63.83 -10.42
C GLY A 65 38.68 -63.60 -10.31
N VAL A 66 38.25 -62.37 -10.65
CA VAL A 66 37.06 -62.02 -11.47
C VAL A 66 35.66 -62.45 -10.97
N THR A 67 34.83 -61.49 -10.53
CA THR A 67 33.52 -61.13 -11.16
C THR A 67 32.83 -59.97 -10.44
N ALA A 68 32.35 -59.00 -11.25
CA ALA A 68 31.21 -58.10 -11.06
C ALA A 68 31.01 -57.33 -9.73
N GLY A 69 30.96 -56.00 -9.87
CA GLY A 69 30.84 -55.04 -8.78
C GLY A 69 29.65 -55.24 -7.83
N ALA A 70 29.98 -55.33 -6.55
CA ALA A 70 29.07 -55.07 -5.45
C ALA A 70 29.50 -53.75 -4.80
N ASN A 71 29.04 -52.61 -5.34
CA ASN A 71 29.07 -51.37 -4.59
C ASN A 71 27.85 -51.40 -3.66
N SER A 72 28.16 -51.48 -2.37
CA SER A 72 27.26 -51.37 -1.23
C SER A 72 26.37 -50.14 -1.36
N ASP A 73 25.10 -50.29 -0.98
CA ASP A 73 24.05 -49.27 -0.91
C ASP A 73 24.51 -48.01 -0.14
N ALA A 74 25.17 -47.10 -0.84
CA ALA A 74 25.32 -45.73 -0.36
C ALA A 74 24.01 -45.01 -0.64
N LEU A 75 23.27 -44.67 0.43
CA LEU A 75 22.11 -43.79 0.31
C LEU A 75 22.52 -42.51 -0.45
N PRO A 76 21.66 -41.98 -1.32
CA PRO A 76 21.97 -40.77 -2.07
C PRO A 76 22.34 -39.63 -1.11
N PRO A 77 23.32 -38.78 -1.45
CA PRO A 77 23.69 -37.65 -0.62
C PRO A 77 22.53 -36.66 -0.50
N ALA A 78 22.58 -35.80 0.52
CA ALA A 78 21.56 -34.79 0.73
C ALA A 78 21.49 -33.82 -0.46
N ALA A 79 20.39 -33.87 -1.23
CA ALA A 79 20.18 -33.08 -2.43
C ALA A 79 18.70 -33.00 -2.82
N TRP A 80 18.42 -32.23 -3.87
CA TRP A 80 17.09 -32.18 -4.49
C TRP A 80 16.93 -33.32 -5.49
N TYR A 81 15.86 -34.10 -5.33
CA TYR A 81 15.52 -35.22 -6.20
C TYR A 81 14.06 -35.12 -6.65
N ALA A 82 13.68 -35.79 -7.73
CA ALA A 82 12.29 -35.82 -8.21
C ALA A 82 11.36 -36.35 -7.11
N ASP A 83 10.24 -35.66 -6.84
CA ASP A 83 9.34 -36.04 -5.75
C ASP A 83 8.63 -37.39 -6.04
N PRO A 84 8.93 -38.46 -5.29
CA PRO A 84 8.22 -39.73 -5.45
C PRO A 84 6.76 -39.66 -5.00
N GLY A 85 6.38 -38.63 -4.21
CA GLY A 85 5.00 -38.37 -3.79
C GLY A 85 4.11 -37.74 -4.87
N GLY A 86 4.64 -37.49 -6.07
CA GLY A 86 3.85 -37.09 -7.23
C GLY A 86 3.46 -35.61 -7.30
N SER A 87 4.13 -34.71 -6.55
CA SER A 87 3.81 -33.27 -6.59
C SER A 87 4.24 -32.55 -7.87
N GLY A 88 4.83 -33.24 -8.84
CA GLY A 88 5.36 -32.65 -10.09
C GLY A 88 6.60 -31.76 -9.90
N GLY A 89 7.26 -31.82 -8.75
CA GLY A 89 8.43 -31.00 -8.41
C GLY A 89 9.62 -31.80 -7.88
N LEU A 90 10.61 -31.10 -7.35
CA LEU A 90 11.73 -31.67 -6.60
C LEU A 90 11.40 -31.68 -5.11
N ARG A 91 11.81 -32.73 -4.39
CA ARG A 91 11.76 -32.81 -2.93
C ARG A 91 13.18 -32.92 -2.38
N TRP A 92 13.41 -32.37 -1.19
CA TRP A 92 14.71 -32.45 -0.54
C TRP A 92 14.87 -33.77 0.21
N TRP A 93 15.94 -34.51 -0.11
CA TRP A 93 16.44 -35.66 0.63
C TRP A 93 17.56 -35.19 1.56
N ASP A 94 17.52 -35.56 2.84
CA ASP A 94 18.52 -35.13 3.83
C ASP A 94 19.70 -36.10 4.00
N GLY A 95 19.69 -37.22 3.28
CA GLY A 95 20.68 -38.31 3.41
C GLY A 95 20.08 -39.57 4.04
N GLU A 96 18.98 -39.44 4.81
CA GLU A 96 18.33 -40.57 5.50
C GLU A 96 16.82 -40.66 5.20
N ARG A 97 16.16 -39.53 4.94
CA ARG A 97 14.73 -39.45 4.63
C ARG A 97 14.36 -38.25 3.75
N TRP A 98 13.17 -38.34 3.15
CA TRP A 98 12.55 -37.21 2.47
C TRP A 98 12.03 -36.20 3.48
N THR A 99 12.32 -34.91 3.25
CA THR A 99 11.80 -33.83 4.10
C THR A 99 10.52 -33.21 3.52
N GLU A 100 9.88 -32.35 4.29
CA GLU A 100 8.68 -31.60 3.85
C GLU A 100 8.99 -30.51 2.81
N HIS A 101 10.27 -30.23 2.55
CA HIS A 101 10.67 -29.20 1.59
C HIS A 101 10.46 -29.69 0.16
N VAL A 102 9.53 -29.04 -0.55
CA VAL A 102 9.22 -29.27 -1.96
C VAL A 102 9.52 -28.00 -2.75
N SER A 103 10.25 -28.15 -3.85
CA SER A 103 10.50 -27.11 -4.85
C SER A 103 9.75 -27.46 -6.12
N ILE A 104 8.68 -26.74 -6.41
CA ILE A 104 7.94 -26.87 -7.66
C ILE A 104 8.59 -25.89 -8.67
N PRO A 105 8.99 -26.35 -9.87
CA PRO A 105 9.46 -25.45 -10.93
C PRO A 105 8.42 -24.34 -11.16
N ALA A 106 8.90 -23.10 -11.34
CA ALA A 106 8.03 -21.92 -11.42
C ALA A 106 6.90 -22.03 -12.47
N ASP A 107 7.07 -22.89 -13.48
CA ASP A 107 6.10 -23.15 -14.55
C ASP A 107 4.84 -23.94 -14.14
N THR A 108 4.80 -24.57 -12.97
CA THR A 108 3.65 -25.42 -12.56
C THR A 108 2.85 -24.89 -11.37
N ARG A 109 3.09 -23.64 -10.91
CA ARG A 109 2.18 -22.99 -9.96
C ARG A 109 0.85 -22.63 -10.66
N PRO A 110 -0.30 -23.15 -10.22
CA PRO A 110 -1.57 -22.58 -10.61
C PRO A 110 -1.68 -21.17 -10.00
N GLY A 111 -1.55 -20.14 -10.83
CA GLY A 111 -2.08 -18.81 -10.56
C GLY A 111 -1.39 -17.97 -9.48
N VAL A 112 -0.05 -17.89 -9.45
CA VAL A 112 0.59 -16.67 -8.95
C VAL A 112 1.13 -15.94 -10.17
N THR A 113 0.36 -14.94 -10.62
CA THR A 113 0.72 -14.06 -11.72
C THR A 113 2.16 -13.57 -11.57
N SER A 114 2.97 -13.87 -12.59
CA SER A 114 4.28 -13.29 -12.80
C SER A 114 4.22 -11.77 -12.56
N GLN A 115 4.94 -11.33 -11.53
CA GLN A 115 5.28 -9.94 -11.27
C GLN A 115 6.24 -9.51 -12.39
N GLY A 116 5.71 -9.17 -13.56
CA GLY A 116 6.56 -8.81 -14.71
C GLY A 116 5.88 -8.68 -16.07
N ALA A 117 4.66 -9.20 -16.26
CA ALA A 117 3.92 -8.90 -17.48
C ALA A 117 3.50 -7.41 -17.47
N PRO A 118 3.71 -6.64 -18.57
CA PRO A 118 3.16 -5.31 -18.70
C PRO A 118 1.65 -5.38 -18.46
N VAL A 119 1.17 -4.77 -17.36
CA VAL A 119 -0.27 -4.70 -17.11
C VAL A 119 -0.87 -3.93 -18.27
N ASP A 120 -1.81 -4.54 -18.99
CA ASP A 120 -2.49 -3.94 -20.14
C ASP A 120 -3.07 -2.55 -19.74
N PRO A 121 -2.61 -1.45 -20.38
CA PRO A 121 -3.13 -0.11 -20.13
C PRO A 121 -4.64 0.00 -20.32
N ALA A 122 -5.22 -0.75 -21.27
CA ALA A 122 -6.66 -0.74 -21.52
C ALA A 122 -7.45 -1.34 -20.35
N PHE A 123 -6.99 -2.48 -19.81
CA PHE A 123 -7.57 -3.07 -18.60
C PHE A 123 -7.47 -2.12 -17.39
N MET A 124 -6.33 -1.47 -17.19
CA MET A 124 -6.17 -0.50 -16.09
C MET A 124 -7.08 0.71 -16.24
N HIS A 125 -7.21 1.24 -17.46
CA HIS A 125 -8.12 2.34 -17.78
C HIS A 125 -9.57 1.95 -17.51
N ALA A 126 -10.02 0.76 -17.94
CA ALA A 126 -11.38 0.30 -17.71
C ALA A 126 -11.73 0.24 -16.21
N LYS A 127 -10.79 -0.21 -15.37
CA LYS A 127 -10.93 -0.25 -13.91
C LYS A 127 -10.94 1.16 -13.28
N ALA A 128 -10.05 2.04 -13.73
CA ALA A 128 -10.03 3.43 -13.28
C ALA A 128 -11.34 4.14 -13.63
N ALA A 129 -11.85 3.95 -14.86
CA ALA A 129 -13.08 4.55 -15.34
C ALA A 129 -14.34 4.01 -14.64
N SER A 130 -14.37 2.74 -14.24
CA SER A 130 -15.51 2.22 -13.46
C SER A 130 -15.57 2.87 -12.07
N THR A 131 -14.41 3.00 -11.41
CA THR A 131 -14.29 3.70 -10.14
C THR A 131 -14.65 5.18 -10.29
N GLY A 132 -14.18 5.85 -11.34
CA GLY A 132 -14.48 7.26 -11.60
C GLY A 132 -15.96 7.52 -11.86
N ARG A 133 -16.66 6.65 -12.60
CA ARG A 133 -18.13 6.70 -12.74
C ARG A 133 -18.85 6.58 -11.40
N LEU A 134 -18.44 5.65 -10.53
CA LEU A 134 -19.02 5.52 -9.19
C LEU A 134 -18.82 6.80 -8.37
N VAL A 135 -17.59 7.33 -8.33
CA VAL A 135 -17.27 8.59 -7.62
C VAL A 135 -18.11 9.75 -8.15
N ARG A 136 -18.26 9.88 -9.48
CA ARG A 136 -19.08 10.93 -10.08
C ARG A 136 -20.55 10.85 -9.68
N THR A 137 -21.09 9.65 -9.48
CA THR A 137 -22.45 9.44 -8.98
C THR A 137 -22.54 9.77 -7.49
N LEU A 138 -21.59 9.30 -6.68
CA LEU A 138 -21.56 9.59 -5.24
C LEU A 138 -21.46 11.10 -4.96
N LEU A 139 -20.70 11.85 -5.77
CA LEU A 139 -20.55 13.30 -5.66
C LEU A 139 -21.86 14.09 -5.83
N ILE A 140 -22.89 13.51 -6.49
CA ILE A 140 -24.23 14.14 -6.59
C ILE A 140 -24.85 14.31 -5.20
N PHE A 141 -24.62 13.34 -4.32
CA PHE A 141 -25.16 13.31 -2.97
C PHE A 141 -24.17 13.85 -1.93
N ALA A 142 -22.88 13.58 -2.12
CA ALA A 142 -21.83 14.02 -1.19
C ALA A 142 -21.68 15.55 -1.16
N GLY A 143 -21.84 16.25 -2.29
CA GLY A 143 -21.78 17.72 -2.33
C GLY A 143 -22.83 18.39 -1.43
N PRO A 144 -24.13 18.11 -1.62
CA PRO A 144 -25.19 18.59 -0.72
C PRO A 144 -25.02 18.13 0.73
N ALA A 145 -24.60 16.89 0.95
CA ALA A 145 -24.33 16.37 2.30
C ALA A 145 -23.22 17.16 3.02
N LEU A 146 -22.13 17.49 2.32
CA LEU A 146 -21.05 18.31 2.85
C LEU A 146 -21.53 19.74 3.13
N ALA A 147 -22.31 20.34 2.21
CA ALA A 147 -22.89 21.66 2.39
C ALA A 147 -23.77 21.76 3.64
N ILE A 148 -24.65 20.78 3.86
CA ILE A 148 -25.49 20.69 5.05
C ILE A 148 -24.64 20.46 6.31
N SER A 149 -23.59 19.66 6.22
CA SER A 149 -22.66 19.42 7.33
C SER A 149 -21.93 20.70 7.76
N ILE A 150 -21.55 21.58 6.82
CA ILE A 150 -20.93 22.89 7.13
C ILE A 150 -21.89 23.80 7.90
N ILE A 151 -23.17 23.80 7.52
CA ILE A 151 -24.20 24.57 8.24
C ILE A 151 -24.39 24.01 9.66
N SER A 152 -24.52 22.68 9.79
CA SER A 152 -24.62 22.01 11.10
C SER A 152 -23.40 22.30 11.98
N HIS A 153 -22.20 22.31 11.38
CA HIS A 153 -20.95 22.65 12.07
C HIS A 153 -20.94 24.09 12.62
N ALA A 154 -21.50 25.05 11.89
CA ALA A 154 -21.61 26.43 12.36
C ALA A 154 -22.44 26.56 13.64
N PHE A 155 -23.58 25.84 13.72
CA PHE A 155 -24.37 25.77 14.95
C PHE A 155 -23.59 25.12 16.10
N GLN A 156 -22.89 24.01 15.83
CA GLN A 156 -22.11 23.31 16.85
C GLN A 156 -20.98 24.18 17.40
N MET A 157 -20.26 24.91 16.55
CA MET A 157 -19.19 25.81 16.98
C MET A 157 -19.73 27.01 17.76
N ARG A 158 -20.90 27.55 17.37
CA ARG A 158 -21.56 28.62 18.13
C ARG A 158 -21.94 28.14 19.53
N TRP A 159 -22.60 26.99 19.64
CA TRP A 159 -22.96 26.39 20.92
C TRP A 159 -21.72 26.11 21.78
N LEU A 160 -20.65 25.57 21.18
CA LEU A 160 -19.41 25.27 21.89
C LEU A 160 -18.75 26.53 22.45
N ALA A 161 -18.72 27.61 21.68
CA ALA A 161 -18.16 28.89 22.13
C ALA A 161 -18.94 29.47 23.32
N GLU A 162 -20.28 29.37 23.32
CA GLU A 162 -21.14 29.85 24.42
C GLU A 162 -21.08 28.98 25.68
N ASN A 163 -20.74 27.70 25.53
CA ASN A 163 -20.77 26.71 26.62
C ASN A 163 -19.37 26.22 27.01
N LEU A 164 -18.31 26.90 26.56
CA LEU A 164 -16.93 26.47 26.77
C LEU A 164 -16.59 26.28 28.25
N ASP A 165 -17.01 27.20 29.11
CA ASP A 165 -16.77 27.13 30.55
C ASP A 165 -17.52 25.97 31.22
N ALA A 166 -18.71 25.61 30.71
CA ALA A 166 -19.46 24.47 31.21
C ALA A 166 -18.79 23.15 30.77
N VAL A 167 -18.41 23.07 29.50
CA VAL A 167 -17.67 21.93 28.92
C VAL A 167 -16.36 21.69 29.67
N TRP A 168 -15.61 22.75 29.95
CA TRP A 168 -14.34 22.67 30.65
C TRP A 168 -14.52 22.15 32.09
N ARG A 169 -15.51 22.69 32.82
CA ARG A 169 -15.84 22.20 34.18
C ARG A 169 -16.29 20.75 34.21
N ASP A 170 -17.09 20.33 33.24
CA ASP A 170 -17.53 18.94 33.13
C ASP A 170 -16.33 18.01 32.86
N ALA A 171 -15.38 18.43 32.01
CA ALA A 171 -14.15 17.69 31.75
C ALA A 171 -13.26 17.59 33.01
N GLU A 172 -13.10 18.67 33.77
CA GLU A 172 -12.37 18.66 35.05
C GLU A 172 -13.03 17.73 36.08
N ALA A 173 -14.36 17.63 36.06
CA ALA A 173 -15.13 16.71 36.90
C ALA A 173 -15.13 15.26 36.38
N GLY A 174 -14.40 14.94 35.31
CA GLY A 174 -14.33 13.61 34.71
C GLY A 174 -15.63 13.16 34.03
N ARG A 175 -16.53 14.10 33.72
CA ARG A 175 -17.79 13.79 33.01
C ARG A 175 -17.50 13.63 31.51
N PRO A 176 -18.23 12.73 30.82
CA PRO A 176 -18.06 12.57 29.38
C PRO A 176 -18.45 13.85 28.65
N PHE A 177 -17.65 14.24 27.66
CA PHE A 177 -17.99 15.33 26.76
C PHE A 177 -19.20 14.94 25.90
N THR A 178 -20.31 15.66 26.07
CA THR A 178 -21.52 15.46 25.27
C THR A 178 -21.95 16.76 24.59
N ILE A 179 -22.03 16.74 23.27
CA ILE A 179 -22.66 17.82 22.51
C ILE A 179 -24.16 17.50 22.41
N PRO A 180 -25.05 18.32 22.97
CA PRO A 180 -26.48 18.06 22.91
C PRO A 180 -26.96 18.19 21.47
N VAL A 181 -27.97 17.41 21.11
CA VAL A 181 -28.54 17.42 19.75
C VAL A 181 -29.08 18.82 19.36
N SER A 182 -29.52 19.61 20.34
CA SER A 182 -29.93 21.01 20.14
C SER A 182 -28.79 21.90 19.62
N ALA A 183 -27.54 21.61 19.96
CA ALA A 183 -26.36 22.35 19.48
C ALA A 183 -26.15 22.25 17.96
N SER A 184 -26.79 21.29 17.30
CA SER A 184 -26.63 21.06 15.86
C SER A 184 -27.73 21.72 15.01
N GLY A 185 -28.55 22.61 15.59
CA GLY A 185 -29.71 23.22 14.92
C GLY A 185 -30.95 22.31 14.89
N GLY A 186 -30.98 21.25 15.70
CA GLY A 186 -32.09 20.30 15.84
C GLY A 186 -31.73 18.86 15.47
N SER A 187 -32.58 17.90 15.88
CA SER A 187 -32.34 16.46 15.72
C SER A 187 -32.25 15.98 14.29
N PHE A 188 -33.09 16.54 13.42
CA PHE A 188 -33.07 16.21 11.99
C PHE A 188 -31.75 16.63 11.33
N LEU A 189 -31.31 17.87 11.56
CA LEU A 189 -30.09 18.40 10.97
C LEU A 189 -28.84 17.67 11.48
N ALA A 190 -28.83 17.31 12.77
CA ALA A 190 -27.78 16.49 13.38
C ALA A 190 -27.68 15.09 12.77
N ALA A 191 -28.81 14.37 12.65
CA ALA A 191 -28.82 13.03 12.08
C ALA A 191 -28.39 13.05 10.59
N PHE A 192 -28.90 14.03 9.84
CA PHE A 192 -28.55 14.20 8.44
C PHE A 192 -27.07 14.51 8.24
N SER A 193 -26.47 15.38 9.05
CA SER A 193 -25.04 15.69 8.95
C SER A 193 -24.15 14.49 9.26
N GLN A 194 -24.51 13.66 10.25
CA GLN A 194 -23.75 12.43 10.56
C GLN A 194 -23.78 11.42 9.41
N VAL A 195 -24.95 11.13 8.85
CA VAL A 195 -25.07 10.24 7.68
C VAL A 195 -24.38 10.86 6.46
N GLY A 196 -24.50 12.18 6.30
CA GLY A 196 -23.84 12.94 5.25
C GLY A 196 -22.32 12.87 5.31
N LEU A 197 -21.74 12.93 6.51
CA LEU A 197 -20.30 12.79 6.73
C LEU A 197 -19.82 11.37 6.39
N LEU A 198 -20.59 10.33 6.73
CA LEU A 198 -20.27 8.95 6.32
C LEU A 198 -20.27 8.82 4.79
N LEU A 199 -21.26 9.40 4.11
CA LEU A 199 -21.29 9.44 2.66
C LEU A 199 -20.08 10.21 2.08
N CYS A 200 -19.69 11.33 2.67
CA CYS A 200 -18.50 12.08 2.26
C CYS A 200 -17.22 11.27 2.46
N LEU A 201 -17.10 10.54 3.57
CA LEU A 201 -15.97 9.66 3.84
C LEU A 201 -15.87 8.54 2.81
N VAL A 202 -16.96 7.83 2.55
CA VAL A 202 -17.03 6.77 1.53
C VAL A 202 -16.65 7.34 0.16
N THR A 203 -17.23 8.49 -0.21
CA THR A 203 -16.92 9.17 -1.48
C THR A 203 -15.44 9.56 -1.56
N GLY A 204 -14.87 10.09 -0.48
CA GLY A 204 -13.46 10.43 -0.37
C GLY A 204 -12.55 9.21 -0.55
N ILE A 205 -12.86 8.08 0.09
CA ILE A 205 -12.10 6.83 -0.08
C ILE A 205 -12.13 6.38 -1.54
N TYR A 206 -13.30 6.35 -2.18
CA TYR A 206 -13.38 5.99 -3.60
C TYR A 206 -12.67 7.01 -4.51
N PHE A 207 -12.68 8.29 -4.16
CA PHE A 207 -11.92 9.32 -4.88
C PHE A 207 -10.41 9.07 -4.77
N LEU A 208 -9.89 8.70 -3.60
CA LEU A 208 -8.47 8.33 -3.42
C LEU A 208 -8.10 7.10 -4.23
N VAL A 209 -8.95 6.08 -4.23
CA VAL A 209 -8.77 4.86 -5.02
C VAL A 209 -8.75 5.19 -6.51
N TRP A 210 -9.68 6.02 -6.98
CA TRP A 210 -9.71 6.51 -8.36
C TRP A 210 -8.44 7.28 -8.71
N LEU A 211 -8.01 8.23 -7.87
CA LEU A 211 -6.81 9.04 -8.10
C LEU A 211 -5.54 8.17 -8.22
N GLY A 212 -5.39 7.17 -7.34
CA GLY A 212 -4.27 6.23 -7.40
C GLY A 212 -4.31 5.31 -8.62
N GLN A 213 -5.51 4.85 -9.02
CA GLN A 213 -5.69 4.06 -10.24
C GLN A 213 -5.39 4.87 -11.50
N SER A 214 -5.92 6.10 -11.61
CA SER A 214 -5.66 7.02 -12.72
C SER A 214 -4.19 7.39 -12.82
N GLY A 215 -3.49 7.57 -11.70
CA GLY A 215 -2.05 7.78 -11.70
C GLY A 215 -1.27 6.57 -12.26
N ARG A 216 -1.71 5.34 -11.97
CA ARG A 216 -1.09 4.16 -12.59
C ARG A 216 -1.33 4.10 -14.10
N VAL A 217 -2.53 4.46 -14.55
CA VAL A 217 -2.85 4.54 -15.99
C VAL A 217 -1.96 5.59 -16.65
N ALA A 218 -1.89 6.80 -16.10
CA ALA A 218 -1.01 7.87 -16.58
C ALA A 218 0.45 7.42 -16.69
N LYS A 219 0.97 6.71 -15.66
CA LYS A 219 2.33 6.15 -15.71
C LYS A 219 2.51 5.14 -16.84
N SER A 220 1.53 4.26 -17.07
CA SER A 220 1.58 3.28 -18.16
C SER A 220 1.49 3.92 -19.55
N LEU A 221 0.89 5.11 -19.65
CA LEU A 221 0.83 5.93 -20.86
C LEU A 221 2.09 6.80 -21.05
N GLY A 222 3.10 6.67 -20.20
CA GLY A 222 4.37 7.39 -20.32
C GLY A 222 4.39 8.79 -19.69
N PHE A 223 3.41 9.15 -18.86
CA PHE A 223 3.40 10.48 -18.24
C PHE A 223 4.50 10.62 -17.20
N ALA A 224 5.18 11.76 -17.20
CA ALA A 224 6.20 12.11 -16.22
C ALA A 224 5.55 12.53 -14.88
N LEU A 225 5.07 11.54 -14.11
CA LEU A 225 4.52 11.80 -12.78
C LEU A 225 5.64 12.25 -11.85
N ARG A 226 5.47 13.41 -11.19
CA ARG A 226 6.48 13.93 -10.25
C ARG A 226 6.53 13.11 -8.95
N ARG A 227 5.50 12.33 -8.68
CA ARG A 227 5.33 11.51 -7.47
C ARG A 227 4.75 10.14 -7.82
N SER A 228 4.90 9.18 -6.91
CA SER A 228 4.27 7.88 -7.09
C SER A 228 2.72 8.02 -7.07
N PRO A 229 1.98 7.20 -7.84
CA PRO A 229 0.53 7.31 -7.95
C PRO A 229 -0.21 7.31 -6.61
N TRP A 230 0.19 6.40 -5.71
CA TRP A 230 -0.45 6.27 -4.40
C TRP A 230 -0.03 7.36 -3.42
N LEU A 231 1.21 7.87 -3.50
CA LEU A 231 1.62 9.01 -2.68
C LEU A 231 0.86 10.29 -3.09
N GLY A 232 0.62 10.46 -4.39
CA GLY A 232 -0.25 11.51 -4.91
C GLY A 232 -1.68 11.41 -4.35
N ALA A 233 -2.25 10.20 -4.34
CA ALA A 233 -3.57 9.97 -3.74
C ALA A 233 -3.60 10.29 -2.24
N TRP A 234 -2.71 9.70 -1.45
CA TRP A 234 -2.67 9.86 0.01
C TRP A 234 -2.38 11.29 0.48
N SER A 235 -1.90 12.16 -0.41
CA SER A 235 -1.68 13.58 -0.08
C SER A 235 -2.95 14.32 0.38
N LEU A 236 -4.13 13.84 0.00
CA LEU A 236 -5.43 14.35 0.46
C LEU A 236 -5.79 13.99 1.90
N ALA A 237 -5.10 13.02 2.51
CA ALA A 237 -5.33 12.60 3.89
C ALA A 237 -4.36 13.26 4.89
N ILE A 238 -3.29 13.92 4.40
CA ILE A 238 -2.22 14.46 5.25
C ILE A 238 -2.41 15.98 5.37
N PRO A 239 -2.77 16.54 6.55
CA PRO A 239 -3.16 17.94 6.71
C PRO A 239 -2.13 18.97 6.21
N VAL A 240 -0.84 18.74 6.44
CA VAL A 240 0.23 19.67 6.02
C VAL A 240 0.38 19.71 4.50
N VAL A 241 0.16 18.56 3.87
CA VAL A 241 0.41 18.33 2.45
C VAL A 241 -0.83 18.65 1.59
N LEU A 242 -1.99 18.70 2.24
CA LEU A 242 -3.32 18.95 1.70
C LEU A 242 -3.42 20.24 0.86
N TRP A 243 -2.55 21.23 1.08
CA TRP A 243 -2.67 22.55 0.46
C TRP A 243 -2.27 22.62 -1.01
N TRP A 244 -1.37 21.76 -1.50
CA TRP A 244 -0.91 21.85 -2.90
C TRP A 244 -0.64 20.52 -3.58
N TRP A 245 -0.29 19.46 -2.86
CA TRP A 245 0.04 18.19 -3.50
C TRP A 245 -1.16 17.56 -4.21
N PRO A 246 -2.38 17.56 -3.66
CA PRO A 246 -3.52 17.01 -4.39
C PRO A 246 -3.76 17.72 -5.72
N TYR A 247 -3.65 19.05 -5.73
CA TYR A 247 -3.75 19.85 -6.94
C TYR A 247 -2.75 19.38 -8.01
N ARG A 248 -1.47 19.24 -7.65
CA ARG A 248 -0.46 18.77 -8.61
C ARG A 248 -0.58 17.29 -8.94
N ALA A 249 -0.98 16.43 -8.01
CA ALA A 249 -1.22 15.02 -8.28
C ALA A 249 -2.32 14.84 -9.33
N THR A 250 -3.37 15.65 -9.27
CA THR A 250 -4.45 15.66 -10.27
C THR A 250 -4.01 16.28 -11.59
N LEU A 251 -3.21 17.36 -11.57
CA LEU A 251 -2.64 17.95 -12.79
C LEU A 251 -1.73 16.96 -13.55
N ASP A 252 -0.94 16.17 -12.82
CA ASP A 252 -0.03 15.17 -13.39
C ASP A 252 -0.80 14.02 -14.09
N LEU A 253 -2.13 13.92 -13.90
CA LEU A 253 -2.97 12.96 -14.63
C LEU A 253 -3.33 13.40 -16.05
N LEU A 254 -3.09 14.66 -16.42
CA LEU A 254 -3.42 15.21 -17.73
C LEU A 254 -2.15 15.45 -18.56
N PRO A 255 -2.20 15.23 -19.89
CA PRO A 255 -1.09 15.53 -20.81
C PRO A 255 -0.61 16.98 -20.70
N GLU A 256 0.66 17.24 -21.01
CA GLU A 256 1.20 18.59 -20.83
C GLU A 256 0.47 19.68 -21.62
N SER A 257 0.03 19.33 -22.83
CA SER A 257 -0.67 20.17 -23.80
C SER A 257 -2.19 20.18 -23.66
N ASP A 258 -2.77 19.55 -22.63
CA ASP A 258 -4.22 19.43 -22.49
C ASP A 258 -4.86 20.75 -22.03
N GLU A 259 -5.80 21.27 -22.83
CA GLU A 259 -6.59 22.48 -22.54
C GLU A 259 -7.42 22.34 -21.24
N ASN A 260 -7.73 21.10 -20.86
CA ASN A 260 -8.54 20.78 -19.68
C ASN A 260 -7.77 20.91 -18.36
N LYS A 261 -6.46 21.21 -18.35
CA LYS A 261 -5.74 21.50 -17.09
C LYS A 261 -6.36 22.63 -16.27
N SER A 262 -7.05 23.56 -16.93
CA SER A 262 -7.81 24.63 -16.28
C SER A 262 -9.00 24.11 -15.46
N SER A 263 -9.52 22.90 -15.72
CA SER A 263 -10.59 22.30 -14.94
C SER A 263 -10.12 21.92 -13.53
N VAL A 264 -8.85 21.51 -13.38
CA VAL A 264 -8.27 21.14 -12.09
C VAL A 264 -8.21 22.33 -11.14
N ILE A 265 -7.80 23.53 -11.62
CA ILE A 265 -7.81 24.73 -10.76
C ILE A 265 -9.22 25.21 -10.45
N ARG A 266 -10.17 25.09 -11.39
CA ARG A 266 -11.59 25.39 -11.18
C ARG A 266 -12.24 24.48 -10.15
N TRP A 267 -11.75 23.26 -9.97
CA TRP A 267 -12.13 22.37 -8.88
C TRP A 267 -11.42 22.70 -7.57
N TRP A 268 -10.11 22.94 -7.64
CA TRP A 268 -9.26 23.14 -6.48
C TRP A 268 -9.60 24.40 -5.68
N LEU A 269 -9.90 25.51 -6.35
CA LEU A 269 -10.21 26.78 -5.69
C LEU A 269 -11.46 26.69 -4.79
N PRO A 270 -12.62 26.19 -5.26
CA PRO A 270 -13.76 25.94 -4.39
C PRO A 270 -13.46 24.97 -3.25
N TRP A 271 -12.69 23.91 -3.48
CA TRP A 271 -12.31 22.96 -2.43
C TRP A 271 -11.52 23.63 -1.28
N ILE A 272 -10.54 24.47 -1.62
CA ILE A 272 -9.82 25.29 -0.65
C ILE A 272 -10.75 26.30 0.02
N GLY A 273 -11.65 26.93 -0.74
CA GLY A 273 -12.67 27.83 -0.20
C GLY A 273 -13.53 27.18 0.88
N THR A 274 -13.94 25.92 0.69
CA THR A 274 -14.66 25.14 1.70
C THR A 274 -13.85 24.94 2.98
N SER A 275 -12.55 24.68 2.87
CA SER A 275 -11.67 24.46 4.03
C SER A 275 -11.43 25.76 4.80
N ILE A 276 -11.20 26.87 4.09
CA ILE A 276 -11.03 28.21 4.66
C ILE A 276 -12.30 28.65 5.37
N ALA A 277 -13.47 28.45 4.76
CA ALA A 277 -14.75 28.81 5.36
C ALA A 277 -15.00 28.05 6.67
N GLN A 278 -14.69 26.76 6.74
CA GLN A 278 -14.82 25.99 7.99
C GLN A 278 -13.89 26.52 9.09
N ALA A 279 -12.62 26.81 8.78
CA ALA A 279 -11.72 27.42 9.74
C ALA A 279 -12.22 28.81 10.19
N ALA A 280 -12.75 29.60 9.27
CA ALA A 280 -13.31 30.92 9.56
C ALA A 280 -14.57 30.84 10.45
N VAL A 281 -15.41 29.81 10.30
CA VAL A 281 -16.55 29.56 11.21
C VAL A 281 -16.08 29.36 12.64
N VAL A 282 -15.02 28.57 12.86
CA VAL A 282 -14.43 28.35 14.19
C VAL A 282 -13.95 29.69 14.76
N VAL A 283 -13.13 30.42 14.01
CA VAL A 283 -12.59 31.72 14.47
C VAL A 283 -13.73 32.71 14.78
N ALA A 284 -14.74 32.81 13.91
CA ALA A 284 -15.86 33.73 14.10
C ALA A 284 -16.71 33.39 15.34
N ALA A 285 -16.92 32.09 15.62
CA ALA A 285 -17.66 31.65 16.79
C ALA A 285 -16.95 32.04 18.10
N PHE A 286 -15.63 31.79 18.20
CA PHE A 286 -14.86 32.12 19.40
C PHE A 286 -14.51 33.61 19.53
N ALA A 287 -14.53 34.37 18.43
CA ALA A 287 -14.39 35.82 18.43
C ALA A 287 -15.71 36.56 18.80
N ALA A 288 -16.75 35.84 19.22
CA ALA A 288 -18.07 36.36 19.56
C ALA A 288 -18.69 37.23 18.45
N MET A 289 -18.43 36.90 17.18
CA MET A 289 -19.06 37.59 16.06
C MET A 289 -20.59 37.39 16.06
N PRO A 290 -21.37 38.32 15.48
CA PRO A 290 -22.81 38.16 15.33
C PRO A 290 -23.17 36.92 14.51
N ASP A 291 -24.30 36.27 14.84
CA ASP A 291 -24.76 35.04 14.17
C ASP A 291 -24.92 35.19 12.65
N ILE A 292 -25.28 36.40 12.19
CA ILE A 292 -25.37 36.69 10.75
C ILE A 292 -24.02 36.56 10.05
N ALA A 293 -22.92 36.96 10.70
CA ALA A 293 -21.58 36.84 10.13
C ALA A 293 -21.17 35.36 10.00
N ILE A 294 -21.39 34.56 11.05
CA ILE A 294 -21.14 33.12 11.06
C ILE A 294 -21.97 32.43 9.97
N SER A 295 -23.25 32.80 9.84
CA SER A 295 -24.16 32.25 8.84
C SER A 295 -23.73 32.56 7.40
N VAL A 296 -23.26 33.78 7.14
CA VAL A 296 -22.73 34.18 5.83
C VAL A 296 -21.47 33.38 5.47
N ILE A 297 -20.54 33.20 6.42
CA ILE A 297 -19.33 32.40 6.21
C ILE A 297 -19.69 30.93 5.93
N ALA A 298 -20.61 30.36 6.72
CA ALA A 298 -21.08 28.98 6.53
C ALA A 298 -21.77 28.79 5.17
N ALA A 299 -22.61 29.73 4.76
CA ALA A 299 -23.28 29.72 3.45
C ALA A 299 -22.26 29.79 2.30
N ALA A 300 -21.25 30.66 2.40
CA ALA A 300 -20.17 30.72 1.41
C ALA A 300 -19.40 29.39 1.33
N GLY A 301 -19.09 28.78 2.47
CA GLY A 301 -18.45 27.45 2.53
C GLY A 301 -19.29 26.34 1.89
N ALA A 302 -20.61 26.37 2.13
CA ALA A 302 -21.57 25.44 1.54
C ALA A 302 -21.66 25.59 0.01
N ILE A 303 -21.68 26.83 -0.51
CA ILE A 303 -21.64 27.10 -1.95
C ILE A 303 -20.32 26.60 -2.56
N CYS A 304 -19.19 26.87 -1.91
CA CYS A 304 -17.89 26.34 -2.32
C CYS A 304 -17.88 24.80 -2.37
N ALA A 305 -18.52 24.12 -1.41
CA ALA A 305 -18.58 22.66 -1.37
C ALA A 305 -19.37 22.08 -2.54
N LEU A 306 -20.51 22.70 -2.88
CA LEU A 306 -21.32 22.34 -4.04
C LEU A 306 -20.55 22.54 -5.35
N LEU A 307 -19.88 23.70 -5.50
CA LEU A 307 -19.05 23.98 -6.66
C LEU A 307 -17.89 23.00 -6.78
N ALA A 308 -17.22 22.66 -5.67
CA ALA A 308 -16.15 21.67 -5.64
C ALA A 308 -16.65 20.30 -6.10
N ALA A 309 -17.82 19.84 -5.62
CA ALA A 309 -18.40 18.57 -6.04
C ALA A 309 -18.74 18.55 -7.54
N VAL A 310 -19.34 19.62 -8.07
CA VAL A 310 -19.64 19.74 -9.51
C VAL A 310 -18.37 19.72 -10.34
N LYS A 311 -17.35 20.50 -9.95
CA LYS A 311 -16.09 20.59 -10.72
C LYS A 311 -15.22 19.34 -10.60
N ALA A 312 -15.25 18.64 -9.46
CA ALA A 312 -14.60 17.33 -9.32
C ALA A 312 -15.15 16.32 -10.35
N ARG A 313 -16.47 16.33 -10.60
CA ARG A 313 -17.09 15.45 -11.61
C ARG A 313 -16.60 15.75 -13.03
N SER A 314 -16.36 17.03 -13.35
CA SER A 314 -15.76 17.45 -14.62
C SER A 314 -14.33 16.96 -14.73
N VAL A 315 -13.49 17.18 -13.71
CA VAL A 315 -12.10 16.73 -13.70
C VAL A 315 -11.98 15.22 -13.92
N ILE A 316 -12.84 14.42 -13.27
CA ILE A 316 -12.85 12.96 -13.47
C ILE A 316 -13.16 12.62 -14.94
N ALA A 317 -14.15 13.27 -15.54
CA ALA A 317 -14.53 13.05 -16.93
C ALA A 317 -13.42 13.47 -17.91
N ASP A 318 -12.76 14.59 -17.66
CA ASP A 318 -11.66 15.10 -18.49
C ASP A 318 -10.48 14.12 -18.48
N VAL A 319 -10.07 13.65 -17.29
CA VAL A 319 -9.00 12.65 -17.12
C VAL A 319 -9.36 11.34 -17.82
N GLU A 320 -10.58 10.84 -17.62
CA GLU A 320 -11.05 9.60 -18.26
C GLU A 320 -11.01 9.70 -19.79
N THR A 321 -11.39 10.85 -20.34
CA THR A 321 -11.41 11.13 -21.78
C THR A 321 -9.99 11.20 -22.34
N ALA A 322 -9.10 11.98 -21.70
CA ALA A 322 -7.71 12.11 -22.10
C ALA A 322 -6.99 10.75 -22.10
N HIS A 323 -7.21 9.92 -21.06
CA HIS A 323 -6.63 8.58 -21.02
C HIS A 323 -7.22 7.66 -22.09
N ALA A 324 -8.52 7.75 -22.37
CA ALA A 324 -9.17 6.93 -23.39
C ALA A 324 -8.64 7.22 -24.80
N GLU A 325 -8.38 8.50 -25.13
CA GLU A 325 -7.82 8.90 -26.41
C GLU A 325 -6.40 8.35 -26.63
N LEU A 326 -5.58 8.36 -25.59
CA LEU A 326 -4.21 7.86 -25.64
C LEU A 326 -4.14 6.33 -25.68
N VAL A 327 -5.01 5.63 -24.95
CA VAL A 327 -5.11 4.16 -25.03
C VAL A 327 -5.49 3.72 -26.45
N ARG A 328 -6.31 4.50 -27.17
CA ARG A 328 -6.73 4.20 -28.55
C ARG A 328 -5.67 4.50 -29.62
N LYS A 329 -4.72 5.39 -29.34
CA LYS A 329 -3.63 5.73 -30.26
C LYS A 329 -2.39 4.90 -29.87
N PRO A 330 -2.19 3.69 -30.44
CA PRO A 330 -0.94 2.98 -30.22
C PRO A 330 0.22 3.87 -30.67
N VAL A 331 1.24 3.96 -29.81
CA VAL A 331 2.48 4.67 -30.11
C VAL A 331 3.11 3.96 -31.31
N ASN A 332 3.06 4.59 -32.48
CA ASN A 332 3.83 4.18 -33.66
C ASN A 332 5.31 4.57 -33.49
#